data_AF-A0A2S7F177-F1
#
_entry.id   AF-A0A2S7F177-F1
#
_cell.length_a   1.000
_cell.length_b   1.000
_cell.length_c   1.000
_cell.angle_alpha   90.00
_cell.angle_beta   90.00
_cell.angle_gamma   90.00
#
_symmetry.space_group_name_H-M   'P 1'
#
loop_
_entity.id
_entity.type
_entity.pdbx_description
1 polymer ?
#
loop_
_entity_poly.entity_id
_entity_poly.type
_entity_poly.pdbx_seq_one_letter_code
_entity_poly.pdbx_strand_id
1 'polypeptide(L)'
;MRVTTATTWLFEVPLSAEARAMLQSEVRRGQSLRAISRVLGRSPSTVRRALARQHSTASCARSAGRRYRARRQHSIRRRLTPETELFQVVRDHLVLWRWSPQQMAAKLSRMHPDDPTQRASHETMYASIDAHPLGV
;
A
#
# COMPACT_ATOMS: atom_id res chain seq x y z
N MET A 1 -59.99 5.30 -6.72
CA MET A 1 -58.75 4.64 -7.21
C MET A 1 -57.75 5.69 -7.67
N ARG A 2 -56.66 5.87 -6.93
CA ARG A 2 -55.44 6.53 -7.42
C ARG A 2 -54.28 5.67 -6.96
N VAL A 3 -53.62 5.02 -7.92
CA VAL A 3 -52.48 4.13 -7.68
C VAL A 3 -51.26 5.02 -7.50
N THR A 4 -50.87 5.30 -6.26
CA THR A 4 -49.65 6.02 -5.94
C THR A 4 -48.47 5.06 -6.13
N THR A 5 -47.83 5.08 -7.30
CA THR A 5 -46.65 4.27 -7.57
C THR A 5 -45.47 4.79 -6.75
N ALA A 6 -45.01 3.94 -5.83
CA ALA A 6 -43.84 4.10 -4.97
C ALA A 6 -42.53 4.18 -5.77
N THR A 7 -42.28 5.30 -6.46
CA THR A 7 -41.09 5.54 -7.29
C THR A 7 -40.00 6.34 -6.55
N THR A 8 -40.15 6.54 -5.24
CA THR A 8 -39.28 7.46 -4.47
C THR A 8 -38.14 6.76 -3.71
N TRP A 9 -38.10 5.43 -3.61
CA TRP A 9 -37.13 4.73 -2.74
C TRP A 9 -35.89 4.13 -3.45
N LEU A 10 -35.73 4.24 -4.76
CA LEU A 10 -34.60 3.64 -5.51
C LEU A 10 -33.43 4.59 -5.82
N PHE A 11 -33.48 5.84 -5.36
CA PHE A 11 -32.45 6.85 -5.67
C PHE A 11 -31.24 6.88 -4.73
N GLU A 12 -31.30 6.22 -3.57
CA GLU A 12 -30.23 6.29 -2.56
C GLU A 12 -29.39 5.02 -2.38
N VAL A 13 -29.81 3.87 -2.94
CA VAL A 13 -29.03 2.63 -2.82
C VAL A 13 -27.69 2.81 -3.55
N PRO A 14 -26.54 2.68 -2.85
CA PRO A 14 -25.23 2.71 -3.47
C PRO A 14 -25.12 1.63 -4.55
N LEU A 15 -24.49 1.93 -5.69
CA LEU A 15 -24.18 0.90 -6.69
C LEU A 15 -23.33 -0.19 -6.03
N SER A 16 -23.66 -1.46 -6.28
CA SER A 16 -22.86 -2.60 -5.83
C SER A 16 -21.44 -2.55 -6.42
N ALA A 17 -20.51 -3.33 -5.86
CA ALA A 17 -19.14 -3.39 -6.36
C ALA A 17 -19.09 -3.85 -7.83
N GLU A 18 -19.93 -4.81 -8.21
CA GLU A 18 -20.05 -5.33 -9.58
C GLU A 18 -20.58 -4.25 -10.53
N ALA A 19 -21.64 -3.54 -10.14
CA ALA A 19 -22.21 -2.47 -10.95
C ALA A 19 -21.21 -1.32 -11.16
N ARG A 20 -20.37 -1.04 -10.16
CA ARG A 20 -19.28 -0.05 -10.26
C ARG A 20 -18.14 -0.52 -11.15
N ALA A 21 -17.78 -1.80 -11.11
CA ALA A 21 -16.78 -2.40 -12.00
C ALA A 21 -17.25 -2.37 -13.46
N MET A 22 -18.51 -2.73 -13.71
CA MET A 22 -19.12 -2.66 -15.04
C MET A 22 -19.17 -1.22 -15.57
N LEU A 23 -19.62 -0.28 -14.74
CA LEU A 23 -19.60 1.14 -15.08
C LEU A 23 -18.19 1.62 -15.46
N GLN A 24 -17.15 1.20 -14.74
CA GLN A 24 -15.76 1.51 -15.10
C GLN A 24 -15.34 0.90 -16.45
N SER A 25 -15.71 -0.35 -16.71
CA SER A 25 -15.40 -1.03 -17.97
C SER A 25 -16.06 -0.33 -19.16
N GLU A 26 -17.35 -0.02 -19.05
CA GLU A 26 -18.11 0.60 -20.14
C GLU A 26 -17.71 2.06 -20.39
N VAL A 27 -17.35 2.81 -19.34
CA VAL A 27 -16.77 4.15 -19.50
C VAL A 27 -15.43 4.09 -20.23
N ARG A 28 -14.57 3.09 -19.94
CA ARG A 28 -13.31 2.88 -20.66
C ARG A 28 -13.52 2.51 -22.13
N ARG A 29 -14.62 1.84 -22.44
CA ARG A 29 -15.05 1.51 -23.82
C ARG A 29 -15.69 2.70 -24.56
N GLY A 30 -15.81 3.87 -23.93
CA GLY A 30 -16.38 5.07 -24.53
C GLY A 30 -17.92 5.07 -24.62
N GLN A 31 -18.60 4.17 -23.90
CA GLN A 31 -20.07 4.13 -23.92
C GLN A 31 -20.66 5.36 -23.23
N SER A 32 -21.77 5.86 -23.78
CA SER A 32 -22.48 6.99 -23.18
C SER A 32 -23.12 6.61 -21.84
N LEU A 33 -23.22 7.56 -20.91
CA LEU A 33 -23.88 7.34 -19.61
C LEU A 33 -25.33 6.84 -19.76
N ARG A 34 -26.01 7.21 -20.84
CA ARG A 34 -27.38 6.75 -21.16
C ARG A 34 -27.41 5.28 -21.60
N ALA A 35 -26.40 4.82 -22.33
CA ALA A 35 -26.29 3.40 -22.68
C ALA A 35 -26.01 2.55 -21.44
N ILE A 36 -25.04 2.98 -20.62
CA ILE A 36 -24.68 2.33 -19.36
C ILE A 36 -25.86 2.28 -18.39
N SER A 37 -26.65 3.37 -18.31
CA SER A 37 -27.80 3.43 -17.41
C SER A 37 -28.90 2.43 -17.78
N ARG A 38 -29.11 2.18 -19.09
CA ARG A 38 -30.06 1.14 -19.56
C ARG A 38 -29.60 -0.25 -19.15
N VAL A 39 -28.32 -0.56 -19.34
CA VAL A 39 -27.74 -1.86 -18.97
C VAL A 39 -27.80 -2.10 -17.46
N LEU A 40 -27.56 -1.06 -16.65
CA LEU A 40 -27.63 -1.15 -15.19
C LEU A 40 -29.06 -1.06 -14.64
N GLY A 41 -30.07 -0.79 -15.47
CA GLY A 41 -31.45 -0.58 -15.02
C GLY A 41 -31.62 0.63 -14.07
N ARG A 42 -30.78 1.67 -14.23
CA ARG A 42 -30.77 2.86 -13.36
C ARG A 42 -30.95 4.14 -14.17
N SER A 43 -31.28 5.23 -13.50
CA SER A 43 -31.35 6.54 -14.14
C SER A 43 -29.94 7.05 -14.50
N PRO A 44 -29.80 7.81 -15.62
CA PRO A 44 -28.52 8.43 -15.97
C PRO A 44 -27.96 9.35 -14.87
N SER A 45 -28.83 9.97 -14.07
CA SER A 45 -28.44 10.83 -12.94
C SER A 45 -27.78 10.03 -11.81
N THR A 46 -28.26 8.82 -11.51
CA THR A 46 -27.65 7.92 -10.53
C THR A 46 -26.26 7.44 -10.98
N VAL A 47 -26.14 7.03 -12.25
CA VAL A 47 -24.87 6.62 -12.86
C VAL A 47 -23.84 7.76 -12.79
N ARG A 48 -24.24 8.98 -13.16
CA ARG A 48 -23.40 10.19 -13.07
C ARG A 48 -22.93 10.47 -11.64
N ARG A 49 -23.84 10.41 -10.66
CA ARG A 49 -23.52 10.62 -9.24
C ARG A 49 -22.54 9.56 -8.71
N ALA A 50 -22.72 8.30 -9.11
CA ALA A 50 -21.81 7.23 -8.72
C ALA A 50 -20.43 7.39 -9.35
N LEU A 51 -20.36 7.76 -10.64
CA LEU A 51 -19.11 8.06 -11.32
C LEU A 51 -18.36 9.22 -10.64
N ALA A 52 -19.06 10.32 -10.34
CA ALA A 52 -18.48 11.47 -9.63
C ALA A 52 -17.91 11.08 -8.25
N ARG A 53 -18.67 10.30 -7.45
CA ARG A 53 -18.21 9.77 -6.16
C ARG A 53 -17.01 8.83 -6.32
N GLN A 54 -16.97 8.03 -7.38
CA GLN A 54 -15.84 7.11 -7.62
C GLN A 54 -14.57 7.85 -8.02
N HIS A 55 -14.68 8.92 -8.81
CA HIS A 55 -13.52 9.75 -9.15
C HIS A 55 -12.95 10.45 -7.92
N SER A 56 -13.78 10.98 -7.02
CA SER A 56 -13.31 11.61 -5.79
C SER A 56 -12.62 10.58 -4.88
N THR A 57 -13.24 9.42 -4.62
CA THR A 57 -12.63 8.38 -3.77
C THR A 57 -11.35 7.80 -4.38
N ALA A 58 -11.32 7.54 -5.69
CA ALA A 58 -10.12 7.05 -6.38
C ALA A 58 -9.02 8.11 -6.45
N SER A 59 -9.37 9.39 -6.50
CA SER A 59 -8.39 10.48 -6.40
C SER A 59 -7.77 10.52 -5.00
N CYS A 60 -8.60 10.45 -3.95
CA CYS A 60 -8.14 10.39 -2.56
C CYS A 60 -7.26 9.16 -2.28
N ALA A 61 -7.66 7.98 -2.76
CA ALA A 61 -6.86 6.76 -2.59
C ALA A 61 -5.51 6.85 -3.32
N ARG A 62 -5.48 7.38 -4.55
CA ARG A 62 -4.23 7.58 -5.30
C ARG A 62 -3.33 8.62 -4.65
N SER A 63 -3.89 9.73 -4.16
CA SER A 63 -3.10 10.76 -3.47
C SER A 63 -2.55 10.26 -2.14
N ALA A 64 -3.35 9.55 -1.35
CA ALA A 64 -2.92 8.87 -0.13
C ALA A 64 -1.82 7.84 -0.42
N GLY A 65 -1.99 7.01 -1.46
CA GLY A 65 -0.98 6.05 -1.89
C GLY A 65 0.32 6.71 -2.34
N ARG A 66 0.26 7.82 -3.08
CA ARG A 66 1.45 8.60 -3.44
C ARG A 66 2.16 9.17 -2.21
N ARG A 67 1.40 9.78 -1.28
CA ARG A 67 1.96 10.31 -0.02
C ARG A 67 2.60 9.21 0.82
N TYR A 68 1.97 8.04 0.90
CA TYR A 68 2.53 6.88 1.57
C TYR A 68 3.85 6.45 0.93
N ARG A 69 3.90 6.27 -0.39
CA ARG A 69 5.13 5.87 -1.10
C ARG A 69 6.26 6.90 -0.91
N ALA A 70 5.96 8.19 -1.04
CA ALA A 70 6.92 9.26 -0.81
C ALA A 70 7.48 9.23 0.61
N ARG A 71 6.63 9.11 1.63
CA ARG A 71 7.07 8.95 3.03
C ARG A 71 7.91 7.69 3.22
N ARG A 72 7.47 6.57 2.64
CA ARG A 72 8.14 5.28 2.75
C ARG A 72 9.55 5.34 2.14
N GLN A 73 9.75 6.01 1.00
CA GLN A 73 11.08 6.19 0.40
C GLN A 73 12.07 6.85 1.39
N HIS A 74 11.63 7.85 2.15
CA HIS A 74 12.47 8.48 3.17
C HIS A 74 12.68 7.60 4.42
N SER A 75 11.76 6.67 4.71
CA SER A 75 11.88 5.72 5.82
C SER A 75 12.74 4.49 5.50
N ILE A 76 13.19 4.28 4.26
CA ILE A 76 14.00 3.11 3.85
C ILE A 76 15.48 3.49 3.73
N ARG A 77 16.06 4.21 4.71
CA ARG A 77 17.52 4.12 4.89
C ARG A 77 17.79 2.77 5.54
N ARG A 78 17.93 1.72 4.72
CA ARG A 78 18.39 0.41 5.20
C ARG A 78 19.80 0.63 5.73
N ARG A 79 19.98 0.54 7.05
CA ARG A 79 21.30 0.77 7.69
C ARG A 79 22.31 -0.32 7.33
N LEU A 80 21.81 -1.49 6.95
CA LEU A 80 22.58 -2.67 6.58
C LEU A 80 22.36 -2.92 5.08
N THR A 81 23.05 -2.17 4.22
CA THR A 81 23.17 -2.51 2.79
C THR A 81 24.57 -3.07 2.50
N PRO A 82 24.73 -3.95 1.50
CA PRO A 82 26.01 -4.61 1.21
C PRO A 82 27.21 -3.67 1.04
N GLU A 83 26.97 -2.43 0.63
CA GLU A 83 27.97 -1.39 0.37
C GLU A 83 28.45 -0.67 1.65
N THR A 84 27.80 -0.90 2.80
CA THR A 84 28.14 -0.24 4.07
C THR A 84 29.14 -1.06 4.89
N GLU A 85 30.08 -0.38 5.55
CA GLU A 85 31.02 -1.02 6.47
C GLU A 85 30.31 -1.79 7.60
N LEU A 86 29.22 -1.21 8.13
CA LEU A 86 28.41 -1.85 9.17
C LEU A 86 27.84 -3.21 8.72
N PHE A 87 27.44 -3.33 7.45
CA PHE A 87 26.97 -4.61 6.90
C PHE A 87 28.10 -5.64 6.83
N GLN A 88 29.30 -5.25 6.40
CA GLN A 88 30.46 -6.15 6.33
C GLN A 88 30.81 -6.66 7.74
N VAL A 89 30.89 -5.76 8.72
CA VAL A 89 31.14 -6.12 10.13
C VAL A 89 30.07 -7.08 10.65
N VAL A 90 28.79 -6.77 10.46
CA VAL A 90 27.68 -7.64 10.90
C VAL A 90 27.74 -9.00 10.21
N ARG A 91 27.93 -9.05 8.88
CA ARG A 91 28.05 -10.31 8.14
C ARG A 91 29.22 -11.14 8.66
N ASP A 92 30.40 -10.57 8.81
CA ASP A 92 31.60 -11.30 9.19
C ASP A 92 31.46 -11.88 10.62
N HIS A 93 30.83 -11.16 11.55
CA HIS A 93 30.54 -11.67 12.88
C HIS A 93 29.45 -12.77 12.87
N LEU A 94 28.42 -12.64 12.04
CA LEU A 94 27.39 -13.68 11.92
C LEU A 94 27.93 -14.95 11.27
N VAL A 95 28.74 -14.84 10.22
CA VAL A 95 29.22 -15.97 9.40
C VAL A 95 30.46 -16.63 10.02
N LEU A 96 31.50 -15.86 10.35
CA LEU A 96 32.78 -16.41 10.83
C LEU A 96 32.71 -16.81 12.31
N TRP A 97 32.02 -16.00 13.12
CA TRP A 97 31.97 -16.19 14.58
C TRP A 97 30.70 -16.91 15.04
N ARG A 98 29.76 -17.20 14.11
CA ARG A 98 28.48 -17.88 14.37
C ARG A 98 27.65 -17.22 15.47
N TRP A 99 27.74 -15.90 15.59
CA TRP A 99 26.93 -15.16 16.55
C TRP A 99 25.47 -15.11 16.12
N SER A 100 24.57 -15.08 17.09
CA SER A 100 23.17 -14.77 16.79
C SER A 100 22.98 -13.27 16.54
N PRO A 101 21.97 -12.87 15.73
CA PRO A 101 21.61 -11.46 15.56
C PRO A 101 21.41 -10.69 16.87
N GLN A 102 20.88 -11.35 17.91
CA GLN A 102 20.70 -10.78 19.24
C GLN A 102 22.04 -10.49 19.94
N GLN A 103 22.99 -11.43 19.86
CA GLN A 103 24.32 -11.25 20.43
C GLN A 103 25.07 -10.10 19.74
N MET A 104 24.99 -10.02 18.41
CA MET A 104 25.62 -8.94 17.66
C MET A 104 25.00 -7.57 17.96
N ALA A 105 23.68 -7.48 18.05
CA ALA A 105 23.00 -6.22 18.43
C ALA A 105 23.42 -5.74 19.84
N ALA A 106 23.53 -6.67 20.80
CA ALA A 106 24.00 -6.35 22.15
C ALA A 106 25.47 -5.90 22.15
N LYS A 107 26.33 -6.55 21.36
CA LYS A 107 27.74 -6.16 21.23
C LYS A 107 27.89 -4.77 20.60
N LEU A 108 27.22 -4.50 19.49
CA LEU A 108 27.25 -3.19 18.82
C LEU A 108 26.77 -2.08 19.74
N SER A 109 25.73 -2.33 20.54
CA SER A 109 25.23 -1.35 21.51
C SER A 109 26.26 -1.02 22.60
N ARG A 110 27.08 -2.01 23.00
CA ARG A 110 28.17 -1.82 23.97
C ARG A 110 29.42 -1.17 23.35
N MET A 111 29.72 -1.47 22.09
CA MET A 111 30.89 -0.92 21.38
C MET A 111 30.70 0.54 20.97
N HIS A 112 29.46 0.93 20.63
CA HIS A 112 29.16 2.26 20.12
C HIS A 112 28.14 2.99 21.00
N PRO A 113 28.37 3.20 22.30
CA PRO A 113 27.40 3.79 23.23
C PRO A 113 27.05 5.26 22.94
N ASP A 114 27.88 5.95 22.16
CA ASP A 114 27.68 7.35 21.77
C ASP A 114 27.35 7.54 20.28
N ASP A 115 27.57 6.51 19.44
CA ASP A 115 27.27 6.55 18.01
C ASP A 115 26.11 5.60 17.64
N PRO A 116 24.87 6.09 17.56
CA PRO A 116 23.72 5.28 17.18
C PRO A 116 23.70 4.91 15.69
N THR A 117 24.55 5.50 14.84
CA THR A 117 24.62 5.17 13.41
C THR A 117 25.35 3.85 13.17
N GLN A 118 26.27 3.49 14.07
CA GLN A 118 27.00 2.21 14.11
C GLN A 118 26.24 1.10 14.87
N ARG A 119 24.98 1.33 15.21
CA ARG A 119 24.11 0.33 15.84
C ARG A 119 23.06 -0.19 14.88
N ALA A 120 22.77 -1.47 14.99
CA ALA A 120 21.65 -2.13 14.33
C ALA A 120 20.90 -3.01 15.34
N SER A 121 19.57 -3.03 15.26
CA SER A 121 18.75 -3.98 16.04
C SER A 121 18.85 -5.38 15.44
N HIS A 122 18.57 -6.40 16.25
CA HIS A 122 18.53 -7.78 15.78
C HIS A 122 17.42 -7.99 14.72
N GLU A 123 16.30 -7.27 14.80
CA GLU A 123 15.27 -7.23 13.73
C GLU A 123 15.81 -6.68 12.41
N THR A 124 16.65 -5.62 12.47
CA THR A 124 17.29 -5.05 11.28
C THR A 124 18.24 -6.06 10.65
N MET A 125 18.96 -6.82 11.48
CA MET A 125 19.84 -7.89 11.02
C MET A 125 19.05 -9.04 10.40
N TYR A 126 17.96 -9.51 11.02
CA TYR A 126 17.09 -10.52 10.41
C TYR A 126 16.54 -10.09 9.05
N ALA A 127 15.99 -8.88 8.98
CA ALA A 127 15.51 -8.32 7.72
C ALA A 127 16.61 -8.19 6.65
N SER A 128 17.87 -7.98 7.07
CA SER A 128 19.01 -7.95 6.17
C SER A 128 19.40 -9.34 5.65
N ILE A 129 19.31 -10.39 6.49
CA ILE A 129 19.56 -11.78 6.09
C ILE A 129 18.51 -12.24 5.09
N ASP A 130 17.23 -11.91 5.34
CA ASP A 130 16.14 -12.26 4.42
C ASP A 130 16.25 -11.52 3.07
N ALA A 131 16.69 -10.26 3.10
CA ALA A 131 16.86 -9.44 1.89
C ALA A 131 18.15 -9.76 1.11
N HIS A 132 19.18 -10.21 1.82
CA HIS A 132 20.51 -10.53 1.30
C HIS A 132 20.93 -11.86 1.95
N PRO A 133 20.50 -13.01 1.40
CA PRO A 133 20.88 -14.30 1.96
C PRO A 133 22.40 -14.38 1.98
N LEU A 134 22.97 -14.43 3.19
CA LEU A 134 24.40 -14.23 3.43
C LEU A 134 25.30 -15.38 2.95
N GLY A 135 24.79 -16.27 2.09
CA GLY A 135 25.54 -17.40 1.54
C GLY A 135 26.10 -18.29 2.65
N VAL A 136 25.21 -19.01 3.34
CA VAL A 136 25.58 -20.16 4.18
C VAL A 136 25.41 -21.45 3.41
#